data_AF-A0A329RHI6-F1
#
_entry.id   AF-A0A329RHI6-F1
#
_cell.length_a   1.000
_cell.length_b   1.000
_cell.length_c   1.000
_cell.angle_alpha   90.00
_cell.angle_beta   90.00
_cell.angle_gamma   90.00
#
_symmetry.space_group_name_H-M   'P 1'
#
loop_
_entity.id
_entity.type
_entity.pdbx_description
1 polymer ?
#
loop_
_entity_poly.entity_id
_entity_poly.type
_entity_poly.pdbx_seq_one_letter_code
_entity_poly.pdbx_strand_id
1 'polypeptide(L)'
;MAESPLMLFFYFVPRSLWVLIAKEPNQYKKETVKARAKRIRAKQRKRRVQTPESSKQIERRLCAEAKYEVHEILHVIGLLIARMLNPMTRRFSRH
;
A
#
# COMPACT_ATOMS: atom_id res chain seq x y z
N MET A 1 -20.38 7.83 27.12
CA MET A 1 -19.26 6.87 27.01
C MET A 1 -19.38 6.16 25.68
N ALA A 2 -18.29 5.89 24.95
CA ALA A 2 -18.38 5.42 23.56
C ALA A 2 -19.05 4.04 23.50
N GLU A 3 -20.30 3.98 23.03
CA GLU A 3 -21.12 2.76 22.91
C GLU A 3 -20.58 1.77 21.85
N SER A 4 -19.64 2.20 21.01
CA SER A 4 -19.02 1.37 19.97
C SER A 4 -17.50 1.54 19.93
N PRO A 5 -16.72 0.44 19.82
CA PRO A 5 -15.27 0.51 19.69
C PRO A 5 -14.82 1.25 18.40
N LEU A 6 -15.66 1.28 17.37
CA LEU A 6 -15.39 2.08 16.16
C LEU A 6 -15.49 3.58 16.42
N MET A 7 -16.44 4.00 17.27
CA MET A 7 -16.56 5.42 17.67
C MET A 7 -15.33 5.87 18.46
N LEU A 8 -14.82 5.01 19.33
CA LEU A 8 -13.57 5.29 20.07
C LEU A 8 -12.38 5.40 19.11
N PHE A 9 -12.30 4.53 18.10
CA PHE A 9 -11.25 4.61 17.07
C PHE A 9 -11.28 5.93 16.30
N PHE A 10 -12.46 6.35 15.83
CA PHE A 10 -12.60 7.62 15.12
C PHE A 10 -12.50 8.86 16.01
N TYR A 11 -12.65 8.72 17.32
CA TYR A 11 -12.34 9.77 18.29
C TYR A 11 -10.83 10.05 18.35
N PHE A 12 -10.00 9.01 18.41
CA PHE A 12 -8.53 9.17 18.40
C PHE A 12 -7.98 9.54 17.02
N VAL A 13 -8.60 9.05 15.95
CA VAL A 13 -8.15 9.30 14.58
C VAL A 13 -9.31 9.92 13.78
N PRO A 14 -9.47 11.26 13.81
CA PRO A 14 -10.59 11.93 13.16
C PRO A 14 -10.52 11.84 11.62
N ARG A 15 -11.67 11.97 10.95
CA ARG A 15 -11.80 11.90 9.47
C ARG A 15 -10.84 12.82 8.71
N SER A 16 -10.55 14.00 9.24
CA SER A 16 -9.60 14.94 8.66
C SER A 16 -8.17 14.40 8.64
N LEU A 17 -7.75 13.71 9.70
CA LEU A 17 -6.43 13.09 9.80
C LEU A 17 -6.26 11.99 8.75
N TRP A 18 -7.32 11.22 8.46
CA TRP A 18 -7.30 10.21 7.40
C TRP A 18 -7.05 10.78 6.00
N VAL A 19 -7.59 11.96 5.70
CA VAL A 19 -7.32 12.66 4.43
C VAL A 19 -5.86 13.10 4.35
N LEU A 20 -5.29 13.59 5.46
CA LEU A 20 -3.88 13.96 5.53
C LEU A 20 -2.98 12.72 5.36
N ILE A 21 -3.30 11.63 6.06
CA ILE A 21 -2.61 10.34 5.93
C ILE A 21 -2.70 9.82 4.50
N ALA A 22 -3.78 10.05 3.75
CA ALA A 22 -3.87 9.64 2.34
C ALA A 22 -3.02 10.50 1.40
N LYS A 23 -2.73 11.75 1.78
CA LYS A 23 -1.95 12.67 0.96
C LYS A 23 -0.49 12.23 0.83
N GLU A 24 0.15 11.87 1.94
CA GLU A 24 1.59 11.54 1.95
C GLU A 24 1.96 10.29 1.14
N PRO A 25 1.27 9.13 1.26
CA PRO A 25 1.54 7.94 0.46
C PRO A 25 1.33 8.19 -1.03
N ASN A 26 0.33 9.00 -1.39
CA ASN A 26 0.08 9.39 -2.77
C ASN A 26 1.19 10.29 -3.33
N GLN A 27 1.74 11.18 -2.51
CA GLN A 27 2.89 11.98 -2.88
C GLN A 27 4.15 11.12 -3.01
N TYR A 28 4.43 10.28 -2.01
CA TYR A 28 5.53 9.33 -2.03
C TYR A 28 5.47 8.39 -3.25
N LYS A 29 4.27 7.93 -3.62
CA LYS A 29 4.04 7.10 -4.81
C LYS A 29 4.55 7.79 -6.07
N LYS A 30 4.27 9.10 -6.24
CA LYS A 30 4.70 9.90 -7.39
C LYS A 30 6.21 10.12 -7.40
N GLU A 31 6.78 10.48 -6.25
CA GLU A 31 8.21 10.75 -6.11
C GLU A 31 9.05 9.49 -6.38
N THR A 32 8.56 8.33 -5.96
CA THR A 32 9.29 7.06 -6.09
C THR A 32 9.08 6.32 -7.40
N VAL A 33 8.31 6.86 -8.37
CA VAL A 33 8.02 6.19 -9.65
C VAL A 33 9.30 5.73 -10.36
N LYS A 34 10.30 6.61 -10.51
CA LYS A 34 11.56 6.28 -11.21
C LYS A 34 12.33 5.16 -10.49
N ALA A 35 12.43 5.25 -9.17
CA ALA A 35 13.11 4.24 -8.35
C ALA A 35 12.38 2.88 -8.41
N ARG A 36 11.04 2.88 -8.36
CA ARG A 36 10.21 1.68 -8.52
C ARG A 36 10.37 1.09 -9.92
N ALA A 37 10.36 1.91 -10.97
CA ALA A 37 10.56 1.46 -12.34
C ALA A 37 11.92 0.76 -12.52
N LYS A 38 13.00 1.33 -11.97
CA LYS A 38 14.34 0.71 -11.96
C LYS A 38 14.33 -0.66 -11.25
N ARG A 39 13.69 -0.76 -10.08
CA ARG A 39 13.56 -2.02 -9.33
C ARG A 39 12.77 -3.08 -10.10
N ILE A 40 11.67 -2.69 -10.73
CA ILE A 40 10.84 -3.60 -11.56
C ILE A 40 11.65 -4.10 -12.76
N ARG A 41 12.36 -3.21 -13.47
CA ARG A 41 13.22 -3.58 -14.61
C ARG A 41 14.34 -4.53 -14.18
N ALA A 42 14.99 -4.26 -13.04
CA ALA A 42 16.01 -5.14 -12.49
C ALA A 42 15.44 -6.54 -12.16
N LYS A 43 14.22 -6.59 -11.60
CA LYS A 43 13.51 -7.85 -11.31
C LYS A 43 13.12 -8.61 -12.59
N GLN A 44 12.69 -7.92 -13.64
CA GLN A 44 12.42 -8.52 -14.96
C GLN A 44 13.69 -9.12 -15.56
N ARG A 45 14.83 -8.41 -15.48
CA ARG A 45 16.14 -8.92 -15.94
C ARG A 45 16.56 -10.16 -15.16
N LYS A 46 16.43 -10.15 -13.83
CA LYS A 46 16.74 -11.30 -12.97
C LYS A 46 15.88 -12.52 -13.30
N ARG A 47 14.61 -12.31 -13.68
CA ARG A 47 13.65 -13.37 -14.01
C ARG A 47 13.69 -13.82 -15.48
N ARG A 48 14.56 -13.24 -16.32
CA ARG A 48 14.64 -13.52 -17.77
C ARG A 48 13.26 -13.51 -18.45
N VAL A 49 12.44 -12.51 -18.13
CA VAL A 49 11.11 -12.34 -18.73
C VAL A 49 11.25 -12.25 -20.26
N GLN A 50 10.48 -13.04 -21.00
CA GLN A 50 10.57 -13.15 -22.47
C GLN A 50 10.32 -11.81 -23.17
N THR A 51 9.37 -11.02 -22.65
CA THR A 51 9.01 -9.69 -23.15
C THR A 51 9.17 -8.66 -22.04
N PRO A 52 10.38 -8.14 -21.79
CA PRO A 52 10.62 -7.27 -20.65
C PRO A 52 10.26 -5.81 -21.02
N GLU A 53 9.36 -5.21 -20.23
CA GLU A 53 8.91 -3.82 -20.41
C GLU A 53 10.04 -2.81 -20.25
N SER A 54 10.12 -1.82 -21.14
CA SER A 54 11.08 -0.72 -21.00
C SER A 54 10.82 0.11 -19.73
N SER A 55 11.86 0.71 -19.15
CA SER A 55 11.73 1.58 -17.98
C SER A 55 10.68 2.68 -18.20
N LYS A 56 10.61 3.26 -19.40
CA LYS A 56 9.59 4.28 -19.75
C LYS A 56 8.17 3.72 -19.77
N GLN A 57 7.98 2.47 -20.20
CA GLN A 57 6.67 1.81 -20.19
C GLN A 57 6.22 1.54 -18.75
N ILE A 58 7.16 1.08 -17.91
CA ILE A 58 6.90 0.85 -16.48
C ILE A 58 6.56 2.17 -15.79
N GLU A 59 7.30 3.26 -16.03
CA GLU A 59 7.02 4.58 -15.47
C GLU A 59 5.64 5.09 -15.88
N ARG A 60 5.27 4.98 -17.17
CA ARG A 60 3.94 5.36 -17.66
C ARG A 60 2.84 4.58 -16.95
N ARG A 61 3.00 3.26 -16.82
CA ARG A 61 2.05 2.42 -16.10
C ARG A 61 1.93 2.85 -14.63
N LEU A 62 3.05 3.08 -13.95
CA LEU A 62 3.07 3.51 -12.54
C LEU A 62 2.45 4.90 -12.34
N CYS A 63 2.63 5.83 -13.27
CA CYS A 63 2.00 7.15 -13.24
C CYS A 63 0.48 7.09 -13.51
N ALA A 64 0.03 6.10 -14.29
CA ALA A 64 -1.39 5.90 -14.60
C ALA A 64 -2.16 5.18 -13.48
N GLU A 65 -1.46 4.58 -12.49
CA GLU A 65 -2.11 3.95 -11.35
C GLU A 65 -2.92 4.97 -10.53
N ALA A 66 -4.18 4.62 -10.21
CA ALA A 66 -5.07 5.44 -9.39
C ALA A 66 -4.44 5.84 -8.05
N LYS A 67 -4.86 6.99 -7.51
CA LYS A 67 -4.46 7.42 -6.17
C LYS A 67 -5.07 6.47 -5.13
N TYR A 68 -4.40 6.34 -4.00
CA TYR A 68 -4.95 5.67 -2.84
C TYR A 68 -6.10 6.49 -2.26
N GLU A 69 -7.24 5.84 -2.12
CA GLU A 69 -8.41 6.41 -1.47
C GLU A 69 -8.37 6.13 0.03
N VAL A 70 -9.04 6.98 0.80
CA VAL A 70 -9.04 6.90 2.28
C VAL A 70 -9.55 5.54 2.77
N HIS A 71 -10.56 4.97 2.10
CA HIS A 71 -11.13 3.68 2.49
C HIS A 71 -10.15 2.51 2.30
N GLU A 72 -9.25 2.58 1.31
CA GLU A 72 -8.21 1.57 1.10
C GLU A 72 -7.22 1.56 2.27
N ILE A 73 -6.86 2.76 2.77
CA ILE A 73 -5.99 2.92 3.93
C ILE A 73 -6.65 2.37 5.20
N LEU A 74 -7.95 2.66 5.37
CA LEU A 74 -8.73 2.11 6.49
C LEU A 74 -8.77 0.58 6.45
N HIS A 75 -8.95 -0.04 5.27
CA HIS A 75 -8.90 -1.49 5.13
C HIS A 75 -7.54 -2.08 5.51
N VAL A 76 -6.44 -1.43 5.12
CA VAL A 76 -5.07 -1.87 5.49
C VAL A 76 -4.89 -1.82 7.00
N ILE A 77 -5.36 -0.76 7.66
CA ILE A 77 -5.25 -0.62 9.11
C ILE A 77 -6.14 -1.63 9.83
N GLY A 78 -7.37 -1.85 9.36
CA GLY A 78 -8.23 -2.92 9.85
C GLY A 78 -7.56 -4.29 9.74
N LEU A 79 -6.88 -4.56 8.62
CA LEU A 79 -6.13 -5.80 8.42
C LEU A 79 -4.91 -5.91 9.35
N LEU A 80 -4.20 -4.82 9.62
CA LEU A 80 -3.09 -4.79 10.58
C LEU A 80 -3.59 -5.06 12.00
N ILE A 81 -4.69 -4.43 12.41
CA ILE A 81 -5.33 -4.67 13.71
C ILE A 81 -5.76 -6.14 13.81
N ALA A 82 -6.43 -6.67 12.78
CA ALA A 82 -6.83 -8.08 12.74
C ALA A 82 -5.63 -9.03 12.86
N ARG A 83 -4.49 -8.70 12.22
CA ARG A 83 -3.25 -9.48 12.35
C ARG A 83 -2.58 -9.36 13.72
N MET A 84 -2.71 -8.22 14.39
CA MET A 84 -2.22 -8.06 15.76
C MET A 84 -3.07 -8.86 16.75
N LEU A 85 -4.38 -8.89 16.53
CA LEU A 85 -5.33 -9.66 17.36
C LEU A 85 -5.26 -11.17 17.10
N ASN A 86 -5.03 -11.57 15.85
CA ASN A 86 -4.79 -12.96 15.46
C ASN A 86 -3.41 -13.07 14.79
N PRO A 87 -2.33 -13.19 15.57
CA PRO A 87 -0.98 -13.32 15.02
C PRO A 87 -0.94 -14.58 14.16
N MET A 88 -0.64 -14.42 12.88
CA MET A 88 -0.55 -15.53 11.95
C MET A 88 0.71 -16.36 12.29
N THR A 89 0.55 -17.35 13.19
CA THR A 89 1.61 -18.26 13.66
C THR A 89 1.95 -19.36 12.66
N ARG A 90 1.27 -19.44 11.50
CA ARG A 90 1.58 -20.43 10.48
C ARG A 90 2.86 -20.04 9.73
N ARG A 91 3.97 -20.65 10.13
CA ARG A 91 5.21 -20.73 9.34
C ARG A 91 4.87 -21.13 7.91
N PHE A 92 5.27 -20.34 6.93
CA PHE A 92 5.28 -20.68 5.50
C PHE A 92 6.27 -21.82 5.15
N SER A 93 6.81 -22.54 6.14
CA SER A 93 7.79 -23.65 5.93
C SER A 93 7.14 -25.01 5.65
N ARG A 94 5.83 -25.08 5.41
CA ARG A 94 5.18 -26.27 4.87
C ARG A 94 4.59 -25.87 3.54
N HIS A 95 5.33 -26.11 2.45
CA HIS A 95 4.92 -26.49 1.09
C HIS A 95 6.18 -26.46 0.22
#